data_AF-A0A1Z4JFF8-F1
#
_entry.id   AF-A0A1Z4JFF8-F1
#
_cell.length_a   1.000
_cell.length_b   1.000
_cell.length_c   1.000
_cell.angle_alpha   90.00
_cell.angle_beta   90.00
_cell.angle_gamma   90.00
#
_symmetry.space_group_name_H-M   'P 1'
#
loop_
_entity.id
_entity.type
_entity.pdbx_description
1 polymer ?
#
loop_
_entity_poly.entity_id
_entity_poly.type
_entity_poly.pdbx_seq_one_letter_code
_entity_poly.pdbx_strand_id
1 'polypeptide(L)' 'MPSNNSESQAQARRILDAIAFIPFEQCQLLSREFNSLPARPGIYAIRHKNDGLLYVGKTKSLRGRFSGGHKAFL' A
#
# COMPACT_ATOMS: atom_id res chain seq x y z
N MET A 1 30.32 8.71 6.20
CA MET A 1 29.09 9.54 6.27
C MET A 1 28.10 8.90 7.23
N PRO A 2 28.17 9.17 8.55
CA PRO A 2 27.26 8.56 9.51
C PRO A 2 26.13 9.55 9.85
N SER A 3 25.04 9.54 9.08
CA SER A 3 23.79 10.27 9.40
C SER A 3 22.53 9.73 8.71
N ASN A 4 22.66 8.95 7.62
CA ASN A 4 21.51 8.49 6.83
C ASN A 4 20.71 7.31 7.41
N ASN A 5 21.27 6.58 8.38
CA ASN A 5 20.64 5.34 8.86
C ASN A 5 19.43 5.63 9.74
N SER A 6 19.55 6.64 10.62
CA SER A 6 18.51 7.04 11.57
C SER A 6 17.27 7.57 10.84
N GLU A 7 17.46 8.40 9.81
CA GLU A 7 16.37 8.94 8.98
C GLU A 7 15.68 7.85 8.17
N SER A 8 16.45 6.94 7.58
CA SER A 8 15.91 5.81 6.81
C SER A 8 15.09 4.87 7.71
N GLN A 9 15.57 4.58 8.92
CA GLN A 9 14.85 3.78 9.92
C GLN A 9 13.57 4.48 10.37
N ALA A 10 13.61 5.78 10.65
CA ALA A 10 12.44 6.56 11.01
C ALA A 10 11.40 6.60 9.87
N GLN A 11 11.85 6.71 8.61
CA GLN A 11 10.96 6.64 7.45
C GLN A 11 10.32 5.26 7.30
N ALA A 12 11.13 4.19 7.40
CA ALA A 12 10.63 2.83 7.34
C ALA A 12 9.60 2.55 8.44
N ARG A 13 9.85 3.05 9.66
CA ARG A 13 8.92 2.91 10.78
C ARG A 13 7.59 3.61 10.51
N ARG A 14 7.61 4.84 10.00
CA ARG A 14 6.38 5.57 9.61
C ARG A 14 5.57 4.82 8.54
N ILE A 15 6.24 4.23 7.56
CA ILE A 15 5.56 3.42 6.52
C ILE A 15 4.93 2.16 7.13
N LEU A 16 5.68 1.47 8.00
CA LEU A 16 5.18 0.28 8.69
C LEU A 16 3.97 0.60 9.57
N ASP A 17 4.05 1.66 10.37
CA ASP A 17 2.96 2.08 11.25
C ASP A 17 1.72 2.45 10.43
N ALA A 18 1.88 3.16 9.31
CA ALA A 18 0.77 3.45 8.40
C ALA A 18 0.13 2.16 7.85
N ILE A 19 0.93 1.21 7.34
CA ILE A 19 0.40 -0.05 6.81
C ILE A 19 -0.31 -0.88 7.88
N ALA A 20 0.28 -0.97 9.07
CA ALA A 20 -0.21 -1.79 10.17
C ALA A 20 -1.47 -1.22 10.83
N PHE A 21 -1.57 0.10 10.96
CA PHE A 21 -2.57 0.76 11.80
C PHE A 21 -3.58 1.65 11.08
N ILE A 22 -3.49 1.86 9.76
CA ILE A 22 -4.54 2.56 9.01
C ILE A 22 -5.89 1.86 9.25
N PRO A 23 -6.93 2.59 9.71
CA PRO A 23 -8.29 2.06 9.85
C PRO A 23 -8.86 1.61 8.51
N PHE A 24 -9.73 0.60 8.54
CA PHE A 24 -10.34 0.06 7.33
C PHE A 24 -11.13 1.13 6.56
N GLU A 25 -11.80 2.03 7.27
CA GLU A 25 -12.63 3.11 6.73
C GLU A 25 -11.83 4.16 5.96
N GLN A 26 -10.51 4.21 6.20
CA GLN A 26 -9.58 5.09 5.50
C GLN A 26 -8.89 4.40 4.33
N CYS A 27 -9.12 3.10 4.12
CA CYS A 27 -8.57 2.37 3.00
C CYS A 27 -9.27 2.77 1.71
N GLN A 28 -8.53 2.81 0.60
CA GLN A 28 -9.12 2.95 -0.72
C GLN A 28 -9.92 1.69 -1.06
N LEU A 29 -11.21 1.86 -1.37
CA LEU A 29 -12.06 0.77 -1.83
C LEU A 29 -11.49 0.14 -3.10
N LEU A 30 -11.51 -1.18 -3.15
CA LEU A 30 -11.14 -1.91 -4.35
C LEU A 30 -12.13 -1.59 -5.47
N SER A 31 -11.64 -1.25 -6.66
CA SER A 31 -12.44 -0.98 -7.84
C SER A 31 -11.85 -1.67 -9.07
N ARG A 32 -12.52 -1.57 -10.22
CA ARG A 32 -12.02 -2.16 -11.47
C ARG A 32 -10.91 -1.35 -12.12
N GLU A 33 -10.86 -0.03 -11.88
CA GLU A 33 -9.97 0.83 -12.67
C GLU A 33 -8.85 1.48 -11.86
N PHE A 34 -9.02 1.69 -10.54
CA PHE A 34 -8.00 2.32 -9.69
C PHE A 34 -7.33 3.58 -10.30
N ASN A 35 -8.10 4.38 -11.05
CA ASN A 35 -7.57 5.50 -11.84
C ASN A 35 -6.88 6.58 -10.98
N SER A 36 -7.23 6.65 -9.69
CA SER A 36 -6.60 7.55 -8.72
C SER A 36 -5.21 7.11 -8.26
N LEU A 37 -4.81 5.85 -8.52
CA LEU A 37 -3.49 5.38 -8.10
C LEU A 37 -2.39 5.99 -8.97
N PRO A 38 -1.24 6.36 -8.38
CA PRO A 38 -0.14 6.95 -9.12
C PRO A 38 0.60 5.90 -9.95
N ALA A 39 1.07 6.28 -11.14
CA ALA A 39 1.89 5.42 -12.00
C ALA A 39 3.37 5.47 -11.63
N ARG A 40 3.69 5.19 -10.36
CA ARG A 40 5.06 5.20 -9.84
C ARG A 40 5.34 4.00 -8.93
N PRO A 41 6.62 3.67 -8.66
CA PRO A 41 6.97 2.62 -7.72
C PRO A 41 6.42 2.91 -6.32
N GLY A 42 6.07 1.85 -5.60
CA GLY A 42 5.53 1.98 -4.25
C GLY A 42 5.23 0.65 -3.57
N ILE A 43 4.81 0.77 -2.32
CA ILE A 43 4.33 -0.31 -1.46
C ILE A 43 2.81 -0.13 -1.32
N TYR A 44 2.08 -1.24 -1.28
CA TYR A 44 0.64 -1.27 -1.03
C TYR A 44 0.30 -2.37 -0.05
N ALA A 45 -0.86 -2.22 0.59
CA ALA A 45 -1.40 -3.17 1.55
C ALA A 45 -2.85 -3.49 1.20
N ILE A 46 -3.25 -4.75 1.35
CA ILE A 46 -4.65 -5.18 1.22
C ILE A 46 -5.16 -5.49 2.62
N ARG A 47 -6.23 -4.81 3.01
CA ARG A 47 -6.87 -4.94 4.32
C ARG A 47 -8.29 -5.45 4.15
N HIS A 48 -8.64 -6.48 4.88
CA HIS A 48 -10.01 -6.94 5.07
C HIS A 48 -10.62 -6.28 6.31
N LYS A 49 -11.94 -6.06 6.30
CA LYS A 49 -12.63 -5.36 7.38
C LYS A 49 -12.53 -6.12 8.71
N ASN A 50 -12.71 -7.43 8.66
CA ASN A 50 -12.77 -8.27 9.87
C ASN A 50 -11.42 -8.93 10.18
N ASP A 51 -10.67 -9.32 9.15
CA ASP A 51 -9.42 -10.08 9.31
C ASP A 51 -8.17 -9.18 9.33
N GLY A 52 -8.36 -7.87 9.13
CA GLY A 52 -7.26 -6.90 9.17
C GLY A 52 -6.34 -7.00 7.95
N LEU A 53 -5.04 -6.78 8.16
CA LEU A 53 -4.05 -6.73 7.08
C LEU A 53 -3.78 -8.13 6.52
N LEU A 54 -4.12 -8.36 5.24
CA LEU A 54 -3.98 -9.65 4.59
C LEU A 54 -2.68 -9.79 3.78
N TYR A 55 -2.22 -8.71 3.18
CA TYR A 55 -1.08 -8.75 2.26
C TYR A 55 -0.38 -7.41 2.15
N VAL A 56 0.94 -7.43 2.02
CA VAL A 56 1.78 -6.28 1.70
C VAL A 56 2.61 -6.60 0.48
N GLY A 57 2.56 -5.73 -0.53
CA GLY A 57 3.27 -5.91 -1.78
C GLY A 57 4.05 -4.67 -2.19
N LYS A 58 5.02 -4.88 -3.07
CA LYS A 58 5.74 -3.81 -3.78
C LYS A 58 5.58 -3.92 -5.28
N THR A 59 5.64 -2.81 -5.99
CA THR A 59 5.50 -2.77 -7.45
C THR A 59 6.30 -1.62 -8.05
N LYS A 60 6.69 -1.77 -9.33
CA LYS A 60 7.32 -0.69 -10.12
C LYS A 60 6.30 0.36 -10.58
N SER A 61 5.00 0.02 -10.57
CA SER A 61 3.90 0.95 -10.85
C SER A 61 2.69 0.53 -10.02
N LEU A 62 2.23 1.42 -9.12
CA LEU A 62 1.02 1.19 -8.31
C LEU A 62 -0.21 1.07 -9.22
N ARG A 63 -0.45 2.03 -10.11
CA ARG A 63 -1.53 1.93 -11.10
C ARG A 63 -1.42 0.67 -11.96
N GLY A 64 -0.22 0.36 -12.45
CA GLY A 64 0.01 -0.82 -13.29
C GLY A 64 -0.27 -2.15 -12.56
N ARG A 65 -0.04 -2.23 -11.26
CA ARG A 65 -0.31 -3.44 -10.46
C ARG A 65 -1.81 -3.77 -10.38
N PHE A 66 -2.65 -2.74 -10.39
CA PHE A 66 -4.10 -2.88 -10.28
C PHE A 66 -4.82 -2.59 -11.60
N SER A 67 -4.08 -2.53 -12.71
CA SER A 67 -4.65 -2.40 -14.05
C SER A 67 -5.51 -3.62 -14.36
N GLY A 68 -6.73 -3.40 -14.84
CA GLY A 68 -7.72 -4.47 -15.03
C GLY A 68 -8.42 -4.92 -13.75
N GLY A 69 -8.24 -4.19 -12.65
CA GLY A 69 -8.93 -4.41 -11.38
C GLY A 69 -8.18 -5.31 -10.41
N HIS A 70 -8.70 -5.40 -9.18
CA HIS A 70 -8.19 -6.35 -8.21
C HIS A 70 -8.71 -7.75 -8.55
N LYS A 71 -7.86 -8.78 -8.51
CA LYS A 71 -8.25 -10.18 -8.79
C LYS A 71 -9.36 -10.77 -7.90
N ALA A 72 -9.73 -10.07 -6.83
CA ALA A 72 -10.86 -10.44 -5.97
C ALA A 72 -12.21 -9.99 -6.55
N PHE A 73 -12.19 -9.06 -7.51
CA PHE A 73 -13.35 -8.62 -8.29
C PHE A 73 -13.22 -9.24 -9.69
N LEU A 74 -13.56 -10.54 -9.81
CA LEU A 74 -13.82 -11.17 -11.11
C LEU A 74 -15.22 -10.76 -11.57
#